data_AF-A0A1L3J856-F1
#
_entry.id   AF-A0A1L3J856-F1
#
_cell.length_a   1.000
_cell.length_b   1.000
_cell.length_c   1.000
_cell.angle_alpha   90.00
_cell.angle_beta   90.00
_cell.angle_gamma   90.00
#
_symmetry.space_group_name_H-M   'P 1'
#
loop_
_entity.id
_entity.type
_entity.pdbx_description
1 polymer ?
#
loop_
_entity_poly.entity_id
_entity_poly.type
_entity_poly.pdbx_seq_one_letter_code
_entity_poly.pdbx_strand_id
1 'polypeptide(L)'
;MKIIKGLFFSLALLGLTSCSDDDDVEVEEFDTYSAQLSQLNDSGVSGTAAISINDNVLSVVVEAQGMEPNMAHPQHIHGLSDSSKNATCPPASADTDEDGIITIPEGAPFYGEVLLPLDDFPTADENGNISYERTFKLGENGNPTKEELANIEKRVIVLHGLNNDGSYVATIPVACGEFSIF
;
A
#
# COMPACT_ATOMS: atom_id res chain seq x y z
N MET A 1 -46.33 7.36 6.93
CA MET A 1 -46.41 7.11 5.47
C MET A 1 -44.97 7.09 4.97
N LYS A 2 -44.27 5.99 4.65
CA LYS A 2 -44.54 4.59 4.28
C LYS A 2 -43.57 3.68 5.10
N ILE A 3 -44.04 2.80 5.98
CA ILE A 3 -44.01 1.32 5.86
C ILE A 3 -43.11 0.72 4.76
N ILE A 4 -42.22 -0.22 5.15
CA ILE A 4 -42.00 -1.61 4.65
C ILE A 4 -40.72 -2.17 5.36
N LYS A 5 -40.87 -3.04 6.38
CA LYS A 5 -40.57 -4.50 6.39
C LYS A 5 -39.11 -4.80 5.97
N GLY A 6 -38.18 -5.18 6.83
CA GLY A 6 -38.21 -6.36 7.69
C GLY A 6 -37.60 -7.55 6.94
N LEU A 7 -36.35 -7.90 7.24
CA LEU A 7 -35.81 -9.23 6.92
C LEU A 7 -34.86 -9.66 8.05
N PHE A 8 -35.42 -10.46 8.97
CA PHE A 8 -34.66 -11.29 9.90
C PHE A 8 -33.94 -12.36 9.08
N PHE A 9 -32.61 -12.40 9.14
CA PHE A 9 -31.86 -13.57 8.70
C PHE A 9 -31.53 -14.39 9.95
N SER A 10 -32.46 -15.28 10.28
CA SER A 10 -32.27 -16.34 11.26
C SER A 10 -31.43 -17.41 10.58
N LEU A 11 -30.17 -17.57 10.96
CA LEU A 11 -29.39 -18.73 10.55
C LEU A 11 -29.38 -19.75 11.69
N ALA A 12 -29.85 -20.94 11.35
CA ALA A 12 -30.19 -22.03 12.24
C ALA A 12 -28.94 -22.60 12.94
N LEU A 13 -29.06 -22.83 14.26
CA LEU A 13 -28.28 -23.85 14.95
C LEU A 13 -28.70 -25.21 14.39
N LEU A 14 -27.80 -25.88 13.66
CA LEU A 14 -27.89 -27.31 13.36
C LEU A 14 -26.86 -28.04 14.22
N GLY A 15 -27.36 -28.89 15.11
CA GLY A 15 -26.56 -29.76 15.95
C GLY A 15 -26.08 -31.01 15.21
N LEU A 16 -24.80 -31.31 15.45
CA LEU A 16 -24.11 -32.60 15.58
C LEU A 16 -24.42 -33.72 14.56
N THR A 17 -23.42 -34.01 13.72
CA THR A 17 -23.09 -35.38 13.33
C THR A 17 -21.59 -35.61 13.53
N SER A 18 -21.27 -36.61 14.34
CA SER A 18 -19.93 -37.17 14.50
C SER A 18 -19.74 -38.18 13.36
N CYS A 19 -18.81 -37.90 12.46
CA CYS A 19 -18.18 -38.88 11.58
C CYS A 19 -16.70 -38.46 11.48
N SER A 20 -15.81 -39.36 11.90
CA SER A 20 -14.38 -39.28 11.62
C SER A 20 -14.15 -39.32 10.12
N ASP A 21 -13.69 -38.22 9.56
CA ASP A 21 -12.86 -38.16 8.36
C ASP A 21 -12.00 -36.90 8.52
N ASP A 22 -10.70 -37.11 8.70
CA ASP A 22 -9.66 -36.11 8.96
C ASP A 22 -9.40 -35.26 7.70
N ASP A 23 -10.37 -34.45 7.29
CA ASP A 23 -10.16 -33.35 6.35
C ASP A 23 -10.10 -32.06 7.18
N ASP A 24 -9.00 -31.88 7.91
CA ASP A 24 -8.61 -30.56 8.41
C ASP A 24 -8.45 -29.66 7.18
N VAL A 25 -9.48 -28.86 6.90
CA VAL A 25 -9.36 -27.75 5.95
C VAL A 25 -8.36 -26.79 6.59
N GLU A 26 -7.09 -26.89 6.18
CA GLU A 26 -6.08 -25.88 6.46
C GLU A 26 -6.63 -24.57 5.88
N VAL A 27 -7.22 -23.75 6.74
CA VAL A 27 -7.56 -22.38 6.39
C VAL A 27 -6.22 -21.67 6.29
N GLU A 28 -5.73 -21.55 5.05
CA GLU A 28 -4.56 -20.74 4.72
C GLU A 28 -4.79 -19.33 5.29
N GLU A 29 -4.11 -19.00 6.39
CA GLU A 29 -4.21 -17.71 7.06
C GLU A 29 -3.33 -16.72 6.29
N PHE A 30 -3.96 -15.72 5.69
CA PHE A 30 -3.26 -14.63 5.01
C PHE A 30 -3.29 -13.40 5.91
N ASP A 31 -2.11 -12.85 6.22
CA ASP A 31 -2.04 -11.53 6.83
C ASP A 31 -2.34 -10.49 5.74
N THR A 32 -3.51 -9.84 5.81
CA THR A 32 -3.94 -8.85 4.82
C THR A 32 -3.94 -7.43 5.39
N TYR A 33 -3.35 -6.51 4.63
CA TYR A 33 -3.26 -5.09 4.97
C TYR A 33 -3.70 -4.23 3.79
N SER A 34 -4.19 -3.03 4.08
CA SER A 34 -4.53 -2.05 3.05
C SER A 34 -4.14 -0.64 3.43
N ALA A 35 -3.90 0.20 2.43
CA ALA A 35 -3.60 1.62 2.58
C ALA A 35 -4.45 2.43 1.60
N GLN A 36 -5.04 3.52 2.08
CA GLN A 36 -5.63 4.55 1.23
C GLN A 36 -4.54 5.53 0.82
N LEU A 37 -4.36 5.71 -0.48
CA LEU A 37 -3.37 6.64 -1.02
C LEU A 37 -3.97 8.04 -1.12
N SER A 38 -3.36 8.99 -0.44
CA SER A 38 -3.68 10.41 -0.54
C SER A 38 -2.54 11.16 -1.21
N GLN A 39 -2.88 12.21 -1.95
CA GLN A 39 -1.90 13.03 -2.67
C GLN A 39 -0.83 13.61 -1.75
N LEU A 40 0.36 13.76 -2.31
CA LEU A 40 1.44 14.64 -1.86
C LEU A 40 1.73 15.64 -2.98
N ASN A 41 2.33 16.78 -2.63
CA ASN A 41 2.79 17.79 -3.60
C ASN A 41 1.69 18.25 -4.57
N ASP A 42 0.47 18.39 -4.05
CA ASP A 42 -0.73 18.80 -4.81
C ASP A 42 -0.93 18.02 -6.12
N SER A 43 -0.47 16.77 -6.17
CA SER A 43 -0.44 15.95 -7.38
C SER A 43 -1.84 15.59 -7.93
N GLY A 44 -2.87 15.66 -7.10
CA GLY A 44 -4.20 15.14 -7.41
C GLY A 44 -4.31 13.61 -7.38
N VAL A 45 -3.22 12.89 -7.09
CA VAL A 45 -3.19 11.43 -7.08
C VAL A 45 -4.00 10.88 -5.91
N SER A 46 -4.79 9.84 -6.18
CA SER A 46 -5.46 9.04 -5.15
C SER A 46 -5.57 7.59 -5.57
N GLY A 47 -5.78 6.70 -4.60
CA GLY A 47 -5.83 5.27 -4.89
C GLY A 47 -5.88 4.39 -3.65
N THR A 48 -5.58 3.11 -3.85
CA THR A 48 -5.52 2.10 -2.81
C THR A 48 -4.35 1.16 -3.05
N ALA A 49 -3.72 0.71 -1.97
CA ALA A 49 -2.80 -0.41 -2.00
C ALA A 49 -3.31 -1.53 -1.09
N ALA A 50 -3.15 -2.78 -1.51
CA ALA A 50 -3.45 -3.97 -0.73
C ALA A 50 -2.26 -4.90 -0.74
N ILE A 51 -1.99 -5.51 0.41
CA ILE A 51 -0.92 -6.46 0.61
C ILE A 51 -1.48 -7.71 1.28
N SER A 52 -1.07 -8.88 0.79
CA SER A 52 -1.31 -10.16 1.48
C SER A 52 0.01 -10.92 1.66
N ILE A 53 0.25 -11.42 2.86
CA ILE A 53 1.42 -12.24 3.18
C ILE A 53 0.94 -13.66 3.49
N ASN A 54 1.50 -14.65 2.80
CA ASN A 54 1.39 -16.07 3.10
C ASN A 54 2.80 -16.66 3.11
N ASP A 55 3.22 -17.19 4.26
CA ASP A 55 4.61 -17.54 4.54
C ASP A 55 5.60 -16.43 4.16
N ASN A 56 6.47 -16.70 3.17
CA ASN A 56 7.47 -15.77 2.63
C ASN A 56 7.03 -15.19 1.27
N VAL A 57 5.75 -15.26 0.94
CA VAL A 57 5.18 -14.72 -0.30
C VAL A 57 4.38 -13.48 0.03
N LEU A 58 4.84 -12.34 -0.48
CA LEU A 58 4.17 -11.05 -0.38
C LEU A 58 3.50 -10.76 -1.73
N SER A 59 2.18 -10.66 -1.78
CA SER A 59 1.47 -10.14 -2.94
C SER A 59 1.07 -8.69 -2.68
N VAL A 60 1.29 -7.83 -3.67
CA VAL A 60 1.02 -6.39 -3.62
C VAL A 60 0.14 -6.02 -4.80
N VAL A 61 -0.96 -5.33 -4.52
CA VAL A 61 -1.84 -4.72 -5.51
C VAL A 61 -1.89 -3.23 -5.26
N VAL A 62 -1.70 -2.40 -6.30
CA VAL A 62 -1.86 -0.95 -6.24
C VAL A 62 -2.75 -0.50 -7.38
N GLU A 63 -3.79 0.25 -7.05
CA GLU A 63 -4.69 0.91 -7.98
C GLU A 63 -4.62 2.42 -7.69
N ALA A 64 -4.24 3.23 -8.67
CA ALA A 64 -4.11 4.67 -8.51
C ALA A 64 -4.59 5.42 -9.75
N GLN A 65 -5.06 6.64 -9.55
CA GLN A 65 -5.53 7.56 -10.60
C GLN A 65 -4.96 8.95 -10.37
N GLY A 66 -4.90 9.75 -11.44
CA GLY A 66 -4.34 11.11 -11.42
C GLY A 66 -2.81 11.15 -11.54
N MET A 67 -2.19 10.03 -11.92
CA MET A 67 -0.75 9.95 -12.17
C MET A 67 -0.39 10.68 -13.48
N GLU A 68 0.88 11.03 -13.67
CA GLU A 68 1.34 11.62 -14.93
C GLU A 68 1.18 10.61 -16.09
N PRO A 69 0.34 10.89 -17.10
CA PRO A 69 0.04 9.90 -18.14
C PRO A 69 1.27 9.47 -18.94
N ASN A 70 1.32 8.19 -19.32
CA ASN A 70 2.36 7.58 -20.15
C ASN A 70 3.78 7.62 -19.55
N MET A 71 3.91 7.91 -18.24
CA MET A 71 5.18 7.87 -17.52
C MET A 71 5.23 6.68 -16.56
N ALA A 72 6.44 6.14 -16.34
CA ALA A 72 6.66 5.09 -15.35
C ALA A 72 6.69 5.71 -13.95
N HIS A 73 6.05 5.08 -12.96
CA HIS A 73 5.94 5.61 -11.61
C HIS A 73 6.62 4.70 -10.58
N PRO A 74 7.77 5.12 -10.01
CA PRO A 74 8.40 4.39 -8.93
C PRO A 74 7.49 4.25 -7.71
N GLN A 75 7.53 3.10 -7.06
CA GLN A 75 6.72 2.81 -5.88
C GLN A 75 7.53 2.00 -4.87
N HIS A 76 7.38 2.33 -3.59
CA HIS A 76 8.19 1.71 -2.54
C HIS A 76 7.36 1.50 -1.27
N ILE A 77 7.63 0.41 -0.57
CA ILE A 77 7.26 0.28 0.84
C ILE A 77 8.40 0.86 1.67
N HIS A 78 8.07 1.78 2.57
CA HIS A 78 9.01 2.48 3.44
C HIS A 78 8.78 2.15 4.92
N GLY A 79 9.83 2.35 5.72
CA GLY A 79 9.76 2.29 7.16
C GLY A 79 10.90 3.05 7.84
N LEU A 80 10.65 3.49 9.07
CA LEU A 80 11.68 4.12 9.91
C LEU A 80 12.67 3.07 10.43
N SER A 81 13.95 3.43 10.51
CA SER A 81 14.98 2.56 11.09
C SER A 81 14.75 2.26 12.58
N ASP A 82 14.04 3.14 13.29
CA ASP A 82 13.56 2.92 14.64
C ASP A 82 12.21 2.18 14.60
N SER A 83 12.25 0.85 14.77
CA SER A 83 11.07 -0.03 14.72
C SER A 83 10.02 0.22 15.80
N SER A 84 10.34 1.05 16.81
CA SER A 84 9.38 1.49 17.82
C SER A 84 8.43 2.58 17.33
N LYS A 85 8.76 3.25 16.22
CA LYS A 85 7.97 4.32 15.61
C LYS A 85 7.19 3.83 14.39
N ASN A 86 6.14 4.55 14.08
CA ASN A 86 5.35 4.34 12.86
C ASN A 86 5.88 5.28 11.79
N ALA A 87 6.14 4.75 10.60
CA ALA A 87 6.27 5.60 9.43
C ALA A 87 4.92 6.28 9.15
N THR A 88 4.95 7.53 8.70
CA THR A 88 3.75 8.29 8.40
C THR A 88 3.90 9.00 7.06
N CYS A 89 2.77 9.36 6.46
CA CYS A 89 2.83 10.24 5.30
C CYS A 89 3.32 11.63 5.71
N PRO A 90 4.24 12.26 4.93
CA PRO A 90 4.75 13.58 5.26
C PRO A 90 3.59 14.60 5.31
N PRO A 91 3.51 15.44 6.36
CA PRO A 91 2.60 16.57 6.38
C PRO A 91 3.11 17.67 5.43
N ALA A 92 2.25 18.63 5.09
CA ALA A 92 2.65 19.79 4.30
C ALA A 92 3.83 20.57 4.91
N SER A 93 3.98 20.56 6.24
CA SER A 93 5.11 21.18 6.93
C SER A 93 6.45 20.44 6.77
N ALA A 94 6.48 19.34 6.01
CA ALA A 94 7.71 18.65 5.66
C ALA A 94 8.50 19.42 4.58
N ASP A 95 7.84 20.27 3.79
CA ASP A 95 8.49 21.22 2.89
C ASP A 95 9.23 22.26 3.76
N THR A 96 10.55 22.09 3.86
CA THR A 96 11.40 22.84 4.80
C THR A 96 12.03 24.08 4.19
N ASP A 97 12.18 24.11 2.87
CA ASP A 97 12.65 25.29 2.14
C ASP A 97 11.52 26.14 1.55
N GLU A 98 10.27 25.71 1.73
CA GLU A 98 9.03 26.41 1.36
C GLU A 98 8.93 26.65 -0.16
N ASP A 99 9.47 25.73 -0.97
CA ASP A 99 9.41 25.80 -2.43
C ASP A 99 8.12 25.20 -3.02
N GLY A 100 7.26 24.62 -2.17
CA GLY A 100 5.99 24.00 -2.51
C GLY A 100 6.08 22.51 -2.82
N ILE A 101 7.26 21.90 -2.76
CA ILE A 101 7.49 20.49 -3.10
C ILE A 101 8.22 19.78 -1.97
N ILE A 102 7.56 18.80 -1.36
CA ILE A 102 8.19 17.84 -0.47
C ILE A 102 9.06 16.90 -1.31
N THR A 103 10.38 17.04 -1.19
CA THR A 103 11.37 16.18 -1.84
C THR A 103 11.63 14.89 -1.04
N ILE A 104 12.43 13.96 -1.60
CA ILE A 104 12.80 12.73 -0.88
C ILE A 104 13.50 13.02 0.45
N PRO A 105 14.54 13.89 0.52
CA PRO A 105 15.19 14.22 1.79
C PRO A 105 14.24 14.79 2.85
N GLU A 106 13.21 15.53 2.44
CA GLU A 106 12.23 16.16 3.31
C GLU A 106 11.14 15.22 3.80
N GLY A 107 10.74 14.27 2.95
CA GLY A 107 9.80 13.21 3.33
C GLY A 107 10.43 12.08 4.15
N ALA A 108 11.74 11.85 3.99
CA ALA A 108 12.46 10.74 4.64
C ALA A 108 12.34 10.69 6.18
N PRO A 109 12.33 11.81 6.93
CA PRO A 109 12.07 11.80 8.37
C PRO A 109 10.71 11.21 8.78
N PHE A 110 9.74 11.15 7.86
CA PHE A 110 8.38 10.67 8.11
C PHE A 110 8.18 9.23 7.62
N TYR A 111 8.40 8.96 6.33
CA TYR A 111 8.17 7.63 5.78
C TYR A 111 9.36 6.68 6.00
N GLY A 112 10.57 7.21 6.17
CA GLY A 112 11.80 6.45 6.40
C GLY A 112 12.51 5.96 5.14
N GLU A 113 13.36 4.95 5.31
CA GLU A 113 14.13 4.38 4.20
C GLU A 113 13.27 3.42 3.37
N VAL A 114 13.72 3.11 2.16
CA VAL A 114 13.08 2.10 1.32
C VAL A 114 13.35 0.72 1.93
N LEU A 115 12.29 -0.02 2.26
CA LEU A 115 12.37 -1.42 2.67
C LEU A 115 12.20 -2.37 1.50
N LEU A 116 11.28 -2.05 0.59
CA LEU A 116 11.03 -2.84 -0.61
C LEU A 116 10.72 -1.91 -1.79
N PRO A 117 11.56 -1.87 -2.84
CA PRO A 117 11.14 -1.35 -4.13
C PRO A 117 10.14 -2.30 -4.80
N LEU A 118 9.04 -1.74 -5.27
CA LEU A 118 8.06 -2.50 -6.04
C LEU A 118 8.53 -2.57 -7.49
N ASP A 119 9.52 -3.43 -7.75
CA ASP A 119 10.17 -3.63 -9.06
C ASP A 119 9.17 -3.70 -10.24
N ASP A 120 9.68 -3.46 -11.46
CA ASP A 120 8.86 -3.32 -12.67
C ASP A 120 7.79 -2.23 -12.53
N PHE A 121 8.22 -1.03 -12.15
CA PHE A 121 7.36 0.13 -11.95
C PHE A 121 6.33 0.30 -13.08
N PRO A 122 5.04 0.46 -12.75
CA PRO A 122 3.99 0.58 -13.76
C PRO A 122 4.12 1.89 -14.51
N THR A 123 3.79 1.85 -15.80
CA THR A 123 3.54 3.05 -16.60
C THR A 123 2.07 3.39 -16.53
N ALA A 124 1.74 4.63 -16.15
CA ALA A 124 0.35 5.09 -16.13
C ALA A 124 -0.23 5.10 -17.55
N ASP A 125 -1.50 4.75 -17.69
CA ASP A 125 -2.21 4.81 -18.97
C ASP A 125 -2.40 6.26 -19.46
N GLU A 126 -3.03 6.43 -20.62
CA GLU A 126 -3.31 7.75 -21.20
C GLU A 126 -4.22 8.64 -20.33
N ASN A 127 -4.93 8.05 -19.37
CA ASN A 127 -5.82 8.74 -18.44
C ASN A 127 -5.17 8.92 -17.05
N GLY A 128 -3.91 8.54 -16.87
CA GLY A 128 -3.21 8.64 -15.59
C GLY A 128 -3.60 7.56 -14.58
N ASN A 129 -4.10 6.41 -15.04
CA ASN A 129 -4.41 5.27 -14.17
C ASN A 129 -3.26 4.28 -14.12
N ILE A 130 -3.06 3.68 -12.95
CA ILE A 130 -2.14 2.56 -12.70
C ILE A 130 -2.93 1.41 -12.11
N SER A 131 -2.73 0.22 -12.68
CA SER A 131 -3.05 -1.06 -12.06
C SER A 131 -1.76 -1.87 -11.99
N TYR A 132 -1.31 -2.15 -10.77
CA TYR A 132 -0.07 -2.86 -10.49
C TYR A 132 -0.35 -4.07 -9.62
N GLU A 133 0.12 -5.24 -10.05
CA GLU A 133 0.06 -6.48 -9.29
C GLU A 133 1.40 -7.19 -9.38
N ARG A 134 2.02 -7.47 -8.23
CA ARG A 134 3.28 -8.22 -8.16
C ARG A 134 3.35 -9.09 -6.92
N THR A 135 4.13 -10.14 -7.03
CA THR A 135 4.46 -11.04 -5.93
C THR A 135 5.97 -11.05 -5.70
N PHE A 136 6.36 -10.95 -4.44
CA PHE A 136 7.74 -10.97 -3.98
C PHE A 136 7.98 -12.19 -3.10
N LYS A 137 9.13 -12.84 -3.30
CA LYS A 137 9.65 -13.84 -2.36
C LYS A 137 10.52 -13.12 -1.33
N LEU A 138 10.06 -13.07 -0.09
CA LEU A 138 10.75 -12.44 1.04
C LEU A 138 12.01 -13.24 1.41
N GLY A 139 13.13 -12.56 1.63
CA GLY A 139 14.43 -13.16 1.92
C GLY A 139 15.16 -13.75 0.71
N GLU A 140 14.64 -13.56 -0.51
CA GLU A 140 15.27 -14.00 -1.76
C GLU A 140 15.53 -12.81 -2.69
N ASN A 141 16.51 -12.93 -3.58
CA ASN A 141 16.81 -11.93 -4.63
C ASN A 141 17.06 -10.50 -4.12
N GLY A 142 17.48 -10.35 -2.86
CA GLY A 142 17.71 -9.03 -2.25
C GLY A 142 16.46 -8.39 -1.64
N ASN A 143 15.30 -9.07 -1.67
CA ASN A 143 14.10 -8.64 -0.96
C ASN A 143 14.29 -8.78 0.56
N PRO A 144 13.64 -7.91 1.36
CA PRO A 144 13.63 -8.05 2.81
C PRO A 144 13.04 -9.40 3.22
N THR A 145 13.54 -9.93 4.33
CA THR A 145 12.93 -11.05 5.04
C THR A 145 11.58 -10.66 5.64
N LYS A 146 10.76 -11.66 6.00
CA LYS A 146 9.50 -11.41 6.73
C LYS A 146 9.71 -10.62 8.02
N GLU A 147 10.83 -10.83 8.71
CA GLU A 147 11.17 -10.12 9.95
C GLU A 147 11.54 -8.66 9.70
N GLU A 148 12.30 -8.36 8.64
CA GLU A 148 12.65 -6.98 8.25
C GLU A 148 11.41 -6.19 7.80
N LEU A 149 10.47 -6.85 7.12
CA LEU A 149 9.20 -6.24 6.68
C LEU A 149 8.06 -6.35 7.72
N ALA A 150 8.32 -6.94 8.90
CA ALA A 150 7.29 -7.16 9.92
C ALA A 150 6.64 -5.86 10.42
N ASN A 151 5.47 -5.98 11.06
CA ASN A 151 4.66 -4.84 11.51
C ASN A 151 4.26 -3.94 10.34
N ILE A 152 3.59 -4.50 9.33
CA ILE A 152 3.17 -3.79 8.12
C ILE A 152 2.35 -2.55 8.47
N GLU A 153 1.56 -2.58 9.56
CA GLU A 153 0.80 -1.44 10.08
C GLU A 153 1.64 -0.24 10.54
N LYS A 154 2.97 -0.40 10.61
CA LYS A 154 3.93 0.68 10.88
C LYS A 154 4.66 1.14 9.62
N ARG A 155 4.30 0.62 8.46
CA ARG A 155 4.90 0.91 7.16
C ARG A 155 3.97 1.80 6.36
N VAL A 156 4.56 2.46 5.39
CA VAL A 156 3.82 3.25 4.40
C VAL A 156 4.22 2.84 3.01
N ILE A 157 3.34 3.07 2.05
CA ILE A 157 3.64 2.98 0.63
C ILE A 157 3.70 4.40 0.06
N VAL A 158 4.71 4.66 -0.77
CA VAL A 158 4.90 5.95 -1.45
C VAL A 158 4.99 5.71 -2.96
N LEU A 159 4.21 6.48 -3.71
CA LEU A 159 4.24 6.54 -5.17
C LEU A 159 4.95 7.82 -5.58
N HIS A 160 5.74 7.77 -6.64
CA HIS A 160 6.54 8.89 -7.14
C HIS A 160 6.25 9.20 -8.61
N GLY A 161 6.78 10.33 -9.10
CA GLY A 161 6.71 10.72 -10.50
C GLY A 161 5.79 11.91 -10.72
N LEU A 162 6.20 13.08 -10.28
CA LEU A 162 5.45 14.32 -10.46
C LEU A 162 5.81 14.99 -11.79
N ASN A 163 4.81 15.57 -12.46
CA ASN A 163 5.06 16.59 -13.47
C ASN A 163 5.19 17.96 -12.78
N ASN A 164 6.42 18.45 -12.69
CA ASN A 164 6.73 19.73 -12.09
C ASN A 164 6.97 20.76 -13.21
N ASP A 165 6.01 21.66 -13.42
CA ASP A 165 6.05 22.73 -14.42
C ASP A 165 6.40 22.27 -15.86
N GLY A 166 5.83 21.14 -16.27
CA GLY A 166 6.03 20.57 -17.61
C GLY A 166 7.23 19.64 -17.71
N SER A 167 7.92 19.36 -16.61
CA SER A 167 9.01 18.40 -16.54
C SER A 167 8.65 17.25 -15.60
N TYR A 168 8.67 16.02 -16.13
CA TYR A 168 8.51 14.83 -15.32
C TYR A 168 9.74 14.58 -14.44
N VAL A 169 9.52 14.35 -13.14
CA VAL A 169 10.56 14.06 -12.15
C VAL A 169 10.19 12.79 -11.38
N ALA A 170 10.83 11.68 -11.75
CA ALA A 170 10.53 10.34 -11.22
C ALA A 170 10.70 10.19 -9.70
N THR A 171 11.48 11.06 -9.07
CA THR A 171 11.83 10.95 -7.65
C THR A 171 10.88 11.69 -6.73
N ILE A 172 10.10 12.65 -7.23
CA ILE A 172 9.21 13.45 -6.38
C ILE A 172 8.03 12.58 -5.93
N PRO A 173 7.76 12.44 -4.62
CA PRO A 173 6.58 11.76 -4.11
C PRO A 173 5.29 12.41 -4.61
N VAL A 174 4.32 11.61 -5.03
CA VAL A 174 3.01 12.09 -5.51
C VAL A 174 1.85 11.55 -4.70
N ALA A 175 2.00 10.40 -4.03
CA ALA A 175 1.01 9.91 -3.09
C ALA A 175 1.64 9.05 -2.01
N CYS A 176 0.97 8.98 -0.87
CA CYS A 176 1.37 8.15 0.25
C CYS A 176 0.14 7.55 0.94
N GLY A 177 0.30 6.34 1.49
CA GLY A 177 -0.70 5.70 2.35
C GLY A 177 -0.08 4.90 3.48
N GLU A 178 -0.69 4.99 4.66
CA GLU A 178 -0.35 4.19 5.85
C GLU A 178 -1.13 2.87 5.82
N PHE A 179 -0.43 1.75 6.05
CA PHE A 179 -1.09 0.45 6.07
C PHE A 179 -1.86 0.21 7.36
N SER A 180 -2.99 -0.48 7.24
CA SER A 180 -3.84 -0.92 8.34
C SER A 180 -4.36 -2.33 8.06
N ILE A 181 -4.70 -3.06 9.12
CA ILE A 181 -5.28 -4.40 9.02
C ILE A 181 -6.67 -4.30 8.40
N PHE A 182 -6.97 -5.23 7.48
CA PHE A 182 -8.27 -5.32 6.80
C PHE A 182 -9.39 -5.83 7.73
#